data_AF-W1I6Q5-F1
#
_entry.id   AF-W1I6Q5-F1
#
_cell.length_a   1.000
_cell.length_b   1.000
_cell.length_c   1.000
_cell.angle_alpha   90.00
_cell.angle_beta   90.00
_cell.angle_gamma   90.00
#
_symmetry.space_group_name_H-M   'P 1'
#
loop_
_entity.id
_entity.type
_entity.pdbx_description
1 polymer ?
#
loop_
_entity_poly.entity_id
_entity_poly.type
_entity_poly.pdbx_seq_one_letter_code
_entity_poly.pdbx_strand_id
1 'polypeptide(L)' 'MAANMKQQVLQEIDSRLKRLEEHQNDRIRITGNQYEELNQALSKVIGVPLIEELRDLKSFVQTL' A
#
# COMPACT_ATOMS: atom_id res chain seq x y z
N MET A 1 -8.69 26.35 -6.03
CA MET A 1 -7.39 25.69 -6.24
C MET A 1 -7.06 24.69 -5.13
N ALA A 2 -7.10 25.07 -3.84
CA ALA A 2 -6.80 24.16 -2.72
C ALA A 2 -7.67 22.89 -2.66
N ALA A 3 -8.98 22.99 -2.91
CA ALA A 3 -9.88 21.83 -2.94
C ALA A 3 -9.48 20.79 -4.00
N ASN A 4 -8.95 21.24 -5.14
CA ASN A 4 -8.48 20.37 -6.22
C ASN A 4 -7.17 19.67 -5.81
N MET A 5 -6.26 20.38 -5.13
CA MET A 5 -5.02 19.79 -4.63
C MET A 5 -5.26 18.74 -3.53
N LYS A 6 -6.17 19.02 -2.58
CA LYS A 6 -6.58 18.03 -1.57
C LYS A 6 -7.14 16.77 -2.22
N GLN A 7 -8.04 16.92 -3.20
CA GLN A 7 -8.59 15.76 -3.92
C GLN A 7 -7.53 14.97 -4.67
N GLN A 8 -6.57 15.63 -5.32
CA GLN A 8 -5.46 14.95 -6.00
C GLN A 8 -4.60 14.14 -5.03
N VAL A 9 -4.28 14.70 -3.86
CA VAL A 9 -3.53 13.98 -2.80
C VAL A 9 -4.32 12.76 -2.31
N LEU A 10 -5.62 12.92 -2.02
CA LEU A 10 -6.46 11.80 -1.59
C LEU A 10 -6.56 10.70 -2.65
N GLN A 11 -6.70 11.07 -3.93
CA GLN A 11 -6.74 10.12 -5.04
C GLN A 11 -5.43 9.34 -5.18
N GLU A 12 -4.28 9.99 -5.01
CA GLU A 12 -2.99 9.29 -5.05
C GLU A 12 -2.81 8.36 -3.86
N ILE A 13 -3.25 8.75 -2.66
CA ILE A 13 -3.23 7.87 -1.47
C ILE A 13 -4.12 6.64 -1.71
N ASP A 14 -5.34 6.82 -2.24
CA ASP A 14 -6.24 5.72 -2.58
C ASP A 14 -5.65 4.79 -3.64
N SER A 15 -5.00 5.36 -4.66
CA SER A 15 -4.29 4.62 -5.71
C SER A 15 -3.16 3.76 -5.13
N ARG A 16 -2.42 4.27 -4.13
CA ARG A 16 -1.35 3.53 -3.44
C ARG A 16 -1.89 2.42 -2.55
N LEU A 17 -2.93 2.71 -1.76
CA LEU A 17 -3.60 1.73 -0.92
C LEU A 17 -4.09 0.54 -1.75
N LYS A 18 -4.76 0.81 -2.88
CA LYS A 18 -5.22 -0.24 -3.79
C LYS A 18 -4.09 -1.14 -4.29
N ARG A 19 -2.96 -0.57 -4.72
CA ARG A 19 -1.79 -1.35 -5.18
C ARG A 19 -1.22 -2.24 -4.06
N LEU A 20 -1.19 -1.74 -2.83
CA LEU A 20 -0.69 -2.51 -1.67
C LEU A 20 -1.65 -3.64 -1.29
N GLU A 21 -2.96 -3.38 -1.31
CA GLU A 21 -3.99 -4.39 -1.05
C GLU A 21 -4.00 -5.48 -2.12
N GLU A 22 -3.80 -5.13 -3.39
CA GLU A 22 -3.61 -6.10 -4.49
C GLU A 22 -2.37 -6.97 -4.23
N HIS A 23 -1.22 -6.34 -3.91
CA HIS A 23 0.02 -7.05 -3.61
C HIS A 23 -0.08 -7.96 -2.36
N GLN A 24 -0.86 -7.57 -1.35
CA GLN A 24 -1.10 -8.40 -0.17
C GLN A 24 -1.79 -9.73 -0.55
N ASN A 25 -2.67 -9.69 -1.55
CA ASN A 25 -3.45 -10.84 -2.01
C ASN A 25 -2.72 -11.69 -3.08
N ASP A 26 -1.60 -11.23 -3.63
CA ASP A 26 -0.83 -11.99 -4.62
C ASP A 26 -0.37 -13.33 -4.06
N ARG A 27 -0.54 -14.43 -4.78
CA ARG A 27 -0.07 -15.74 -4.30
C ARG A 27 1.47 -15.76 -4.26
N ILE A 28 2.05 -16.29 -3.18
CA ILE A 28 3.49 -16.61 -3.17
C ILE A 28 3.71 -17.66 -4.26
N ARG A 29 4.59 -17.33 -5.21
CA ARG A 29 5.01 -18.24 -6.27
C ARG A 29 6.12 -19.11 -5.72
N ILE A 30 5.94 -20.42 -5.81
CA ILE A 30 6.97 -21.40 -5.51
C ILE A 30 7.95 -21.39 -6.69
N THR A 31 9.14 -20.84 -6.49
CA THR A 31 10.16 -20.73 -7.54
C THR A 31 11.26 -21.77 -7.39
N GLY A 32 11.31 -22.46 -6.24
CA GLY A 32 12.41 -23.35 -5.88
C GLY A 32 13.65 -22.59 -5.37
N ASN A 33 13.63 -21.26 -5.43
CA ASN A 33 14.62 -20.39 -4.82
C ASN A 33 14.09 -19.87 -3.49
N GLN A 34 14.64 -20.39 -2.38
CA GLN A 34 14.20 -20.06 -1.03
C GLN A 34 14.34 -18.57 -0.70
N TYR A 35 15.31 -17.86 -1.30
CA TYR A 35 15.47 -16.41 -1.08
C TYR A 35 14.37 -15.61 -1.77
N GLU A 36 13.95 -16.02 -2.97
CA GLU A 36 12.84 -15.37 -3.67
C GLU A 36 11.51 -15.62 -2.95
N GLU A 37 11.29 -16.82 -2.43
CA GLU A 37 10.11 -17.16 -1.63
C GLU A 37 10.09 -16.38 -0.30
N LEU A 38 11.24 -16.25 0.37
CA LEU A 38 11.40 -15.43 1.56
C LEU A 38 11.12 -13.94 1.26
N ASN A 39 11.66 -13.41 0.18
CA ASN A 39 11.44 -12.02 -0.22
C ASN A 39 9.96 -11.74 -0.53
N GLN A 40 9.27 -12.67 -1.18
CA GLN A 40 7.83 -12.57 -1.41
C GLN A 40 7.04 -12.55 -0.09
N ALA A 41 7.39 -13.41 0.85
CA ALA A 41 6.76 -13.45 2.17
C ALA A 41 7.04 -12.16 2.97
N LEU A 42 8.28 -11.70 2.98
CA LEU A 42 8.70 -10.48 3.68
C LEU A 42 8.00 -9.24 3.12
N SER A 43 7.92 -9.12 1.80
CA SER A 43 7.22 -8.00 1.13
C SER A 43 5.75 -7.91 1.54
N LYS A 44 5.08 -9.05 1.73
CA LYS A 44 3.70 -9.08 2.23
C LYS A 44 3.58 -8.62 3.68
N VAL A 45 4.51 -9.03 4.54
CA VAL A 45 4.54 -8.62 5.96
C VAL A 45 4.78 -7.12 6.08
N ILE A 46 5.69 -6.56 5.28
CA ILE A 46 5.98 -5.11 5.24
C ILE A 46 4.79 -4.32 4.67
N GLY A 47 4.02 -4.91 3.75
CA GLY A 47 2.83 -4.27 3.19
C GLY A 47 1.77 -3.91 4.24
N VAL A 48 1.63 -4.70 5.30
CA VAL A 48 0.63 -4.48 6.36
C VAL A 48 0.82 -3.14 7.08
N PRO A 49 1.98 -2.82 7.70
CA PRO A 49 2.18 -1.53 8.33
C PRO A 49 2.13 -0.36 7.34
N LEU A 50 2.59 -0.54 6.09
CA LEU A 50 2.49 0.51 5.07
C LEU A 50 1.05 0.89 4.72
N ILE A 51 0.13 -0.08 4.73
CA ILE A 51 -1.30 0.17 4.53
C ILE A 51 -1.86 1.02 5.67
N GLU A 52 -1.53 0.70 6.92
CA GLU A 52 -2.00 1.46 8.09
C GLU A 52 -1.46 2.90 8.08
N GLU A 53 -0.15 3.10 7.83
CA GLU A 53 0.45 4.44 7.72
C GLU A 53 -0.22 5.30 6.62
N LEU A 54 -0.57 4.71 5.48
CA LEU A 54 -1.28 5.41 4.40
C LEU A 54 -2.74 5.72 4.75
N ARG A 55 -3.41 4.86 5.54
CA ARG A 55 -4.75 5.12 6.07
C ARG A 55 -4.74 6.27 7.07
N ASP A 56 -3.73 6.34 7.93
CA ASP A 56 -3.54 7.44 8.88
C ASP A 56 -3.25 8.75 8.15
N LEU A 57 -2.37 8.71 7.14
CA LEU A 57 -2.09 9.88 6.30
C LEU A 57 -3.34 10.35 5.56
N LYS A 58 -4.15 9.43 5.01
CA LYS A 58 -5.43 9.76 4.38
C LYS A 58 -6.36 10.46 5.36
N SER A 59 -6.49 9.90 6.56
CA SER A 59 -7.35 10.43 7.62
C SER A 59 -6.92 11.84 8.02
N PHE A 60 -5.61 12.07 8.19
CA PHE A 60 -5.07 13.41 8.44
C PHE A 60 -5.42 14.39 7.33
N VAL A 61 -5.15 14.05 6.06
CA VAL A 61 -5.45 14.93 4.91
C VAL A 61 -6.95 15.23 4.80
N GLN A 62 -7.83 14.30 5.17
CA GLN A 62 -9.27 14.54 5.18
C GLN A 62 -9.68 15.63 6.19
N THR A 63 -8.92 15.85 7.27
CA THR A 63 -9.18 16.90 8.26
C THR A 63 -8.76 18.31 7.85
N LEU A 64 -7.89 18.44 6.83
CA LEU A 64 -7.38 19.72 6.30
C LEU A 64 -8.37 20.44 5.38
#